data_AF-A0A2S8FIQ8-F1
#
_entry.id   AF-A0A2S8FIQ8-F1
#
_cell.length_a   1.000
_cell.length_b   1.000
_cell.length_c   1.000
_cell.angle_alpha   90.00
_cell.angle_beta   90.00
_cell.angle_gamma   90.00
#
_symmetry.space_group_name_H-M   'P 1'
#
loop_
_entity.id
_entity.type
_entity.pdbx_description
1 polymer ?
#
loop_
_entity_poly.entity_id
_entity_poly.type
_entity_poly.pdbx_seq_one_letter_code
_entity_poly.pdbx_strand_id
1 'polypeptide(L)'
;MITQSLPSPARLASGEPWEAEPAGTTPMTNSHQPRAGFTIRDLLMLTFFVAALLFCCVPWTQMGHREAYRRMQCTHNLKHLMLAMYNYHDTYRHLPAAMGGFGSAGDPSVRDANRLSGFVMVLPFLEQDFLYEQITSQGTAIPPPPWDQSFAPWQEQLEILTCPSAPRVESSLGRTNYAFSIGDVASDIHHLKEARGASAPGLCLGFRDMHDGLSNTIMLAEIGSPDWRYVPGNYAINIPAVVLDDPARCWKVLDEAKPKRAMYRSYRAAIPLHDLGRGYSWADGCAGPGLVNTILPPNGASCAVLGKEAVDGIYSAGSSHPGGVLVGLCDGSFRFIPETIDTGDLTQSPPQQEDIRKNAFSSPYGVWGALGSRDGQEKTDFDY
;
A
#
# COMPACT_ATOMS: atom_id res chain seq x y z
N MET A 1 -44.84 19.43 27.14
CA MET A 1 -45.73 20.01 26.10
C MET A 1 -45.97 18.94 25.06
N ILE A 2 -47.25 18.63 24.80
CA ILE A 2 -47.82 17.71 23.81
C ILE A 2 -47.57 16.20 24.08
N THR A 3 -48.51 15.65 24.86
CA THR A 3 -48.85 14.23 24.95
C THR A 3 -50.03 13.97 24.01
N GLN A 4 -49.93 13.03 23.06
CA GLN A 4 -51.08 12.52 22.31
C GLN A 4 -51.53 11.18 22.88
N SER A 5 -52.78 11.16 23.32
CA SER A 5 -53.51 10.04 23.90
C SER A 5 -54.22 9.20 22.84
N LEU A 6 -54.12 7.88 22.98
CA LEU A 6 -54.93 6.87 22.28
C LEU A 6 -56.42 7.01 22.63
N PRO A 7 -57.35 6.73 21.70
CA PRO A 7 -58.75 6.49 22.04
C PRO A 7 -59.07 4.99 22.24
N SER A 8 -59.90 4.76 23.25
CA SER A 8 -60.53 3.50 23.71
C SER A 8 -61.86 3.23 22.95
N PRO A 9 -62.41 2.00 22.93
CA PRO A 9 -63.34 1.55 21.91
C PRO A 9 -64.80 1.83 22.26
N ALA A 10 -65.60 2.18 21.25
CA ALA A 10 -67.04 2.31 21.39
C ALA A 10 -67.78 1.07 20.87
N ARG A 11 -68.61 0.56 21.79
CA ARG A 11 -69.56 -0.55 21.80
C ARG A 11 -70.34 -0.86 20.52
N LEU A 12 -70.44 -2.17 20.30
CA LEU A 12 -71.49 -2.92 19.60
C LEU A 12 -72.83 -2.90 20.37
N ALA A 13 -73.92 -2.60 19.66
CA ALA A 13 -75.31 -3.05 19.81
C ALA A 13 -76.10 -2.24 18.75
N SER A 14 -76.99 -2.72 17.90
CA SER A 14 -77.95 -3.83 17.87
C SER A 14 -78.32 -4.01 16.39
N GLY A 15 -78.36 -5.20 15.81
CA GLY A 15 -79.49 -6.12 15.93
C GLY A 15 -80.53 -5.84 14.84
N GLU A 16 -80.31 -6.35 13.62
CA GLU A 16 -81.37 -6.75 12.69
C GLU A 16 -80.99 -8.08 12.01
N PRO A 17 -81.97 -8.97 11.72
CA PRO A 17 -81.72 -10.28 11.12
C PRO A 17 -81.37 -10.12 9.65
N TRP A 18 -80.33 -10.81 9.19
CA TRP A 18 -80.04 -10.91 7.77
C TRP A 18 -81.09 -11.82 7.12
N GLU A 19 -82.07 -11.24 6.44
CA GLU A 19 -82.88 -11.98 5.48
C GLU A 19 -82.01 -12.23 4.24
N ALA A 20 -81.96 -13.50 3.82
CA ALA A 20 -81.26 -13.90 2.61
C ALA A 20 -82.00 -13.37 1.38
N GLU A 21 -81.47 -12.33 0.75
CA GLU A 21 -81.89 -11.93 -0.60
C GLU A 21 -81.60 -13.07 -1.60
N PRO A 22 -82.53 -13.38 -2.53
CA PRO A 22 -82.30 -14.39 -3.54
C PRO A 22 -81.20 -13.91 -4.49
N ALA A 23 -80.26 -14.80 -4.78
CA ALA A 23 -79.12 -14.56 -5.67
C ALA A 23 -79.58 -14.03 -7.04
N GLY A 24 -79.55 -12.71 -7.20
CA GLY A 24 -79.61 -12.05 -8.50
C GLY A 24 -78.30 -12.29 -9.22
N THR A 25 -78.31 -13.14 -10.24
CA THR A 25 -77.23 -13.27 -11.20
C THR A 25 -77.07 -11.96 -11.98
N THR A 26 -76.27 -11.03 -11.48
CA THR A 26 -75.75 -9.93 -12.29
C THR A 26 -74.70 -10.48 -13.24
N PRO A 27 -74.80 -10.26 -14.56
CA PRO A 27 -73.77 -10.67 -15.49
C PRO A 27 -72.50 -9.88 -15.18
N MET A 28 -71.41 -10.59 -14.85
CA MET A 28 -70.09 -9.99 -14.75
C MET A 28 -69.65 -9.56 -16.16
N THR A 29 -69.87 -8.29 -16.49
CA THR A 29 -69.24 -7.69 -17.66
C THR A 29 -67.76 -7.51 -17.34
N ASN A 30 -66.97 -8.48 -17.76
CA ASN A 30 -65.51 -8.48 -17.69
C ASN A 30 -65.00 -7.26 -18.47
N SER A 31 -64.66 -6.17 -17.78
CA SER A 31 -63.97 -5.04 -18.39
C SER A 31 -62.54 -5.46 -18.70
N HIS A 32 -62.36 -6.12 -19.85
CA HIS A 32 -61.03 -6.31 -20.44
C HIS A 32 -60.44 -4.92 -20.67
N GLN A 33 -59.58 -4.45 -19.77
CA GLN A 33 -58.66 -3.40 -20.13
C GLN A 33 -57.85 -3.93 -21.32
N PRO A 34 -57.88 -3.25 -22.48
CA PRO A 34 -57.12 -3.69 -23.63
C PRO A 34 -55.65 -3.66 -23.22
N ARG A 35 -55.04 -4.85 -23.11
CA ARG A 35 -53.59 -4.97 -22.98
C ARG A 35 -53.01 -4.34 -24.24
N ALA A 36 -52.40 -3.16 -24.12
CA ALA A 36 -51.70 -2.53 -25.23
C ALA A 36 -50.64 -3.50 -25.74
N GLY A 37 -50.90 -4.12 -26.88
CA GLY A 37 -49.96 -5.04 -27.51
C GLY A 37 -48.71 -4.28 -27.92
N PHE A 38 -47.55 -4.82 -27.57
CA PHE A 38 -46.27 -4.22 -27.91
C PHE A 38 -46.14 -4.15 -29.44
N THR A 39 -46.17 -2.94 -30.00
CA THR A 39 -46.09 -2.79 -31.45
C THR A 39 -44.63 -2.87 -31.90
N ILE A 40 -44.40 -3.33 -33.14
CA ILE A 40 -43.05 -3.36 -33.72
C ILE A 40 -42.38 -1.98 -33.67
N ARG A 41 -43.15 -0.90 -33.79
CA ARG A 41 -42.64 0.47 -33.66
C ARG A 41 -42.10 0.75 -32.26
N ASP A 42 -42.80 0.32 -31.22
CA ASP A 42 -42.37 0.55 -29.83
C ASP A 42 -41.11 -0.24 -29.51
N LEU A 43 -40.98 -1.45 -30.07
CA LEU A 43 -39.73 -2.23 -30.01
C LEU A 43 -38.58 -1.50 -30.68
N LEU A 44 -38.79 -1.02 -31.91
CA LEU A 44 -37.75 -0.34 -32.69
C LEU A 44 -37.32 0.98 -32.06
N MET A 45 -38.26 1.75 -31.52
CA MET A 45 -37.96 2.99 -30.81
C MET A 45 -37.16 2.69 -29.54
N LEU A 46 -37.57 1.71 -28.74
CA LEU A 46 -36.87 1.32 -27.52
C LEU A 46 -35.44 0.85 -27.81
N THR A 47 -35.27 -0.05 -28.79
CA THR A 47 -33.93 -0.54 -29.14
C THR A 47 -33.07 0.57 -29.73
N PHE A 48 -33.65 1.50 -30.50
CA PHE A 48 -32.95 2.70 -30.97
C PHE A 48 -32.49 3.59 -29.82
N PHE A 49 -33.36 3.89 -28.84
CA PHE A 49 -32.98 4.70 -27.67
C PHE A 49 -31.93 4.02 -26.81
N VAL A 50 -32.07 2.72 -26.54
CA VAL A 50 -31.06 1.95 -25.78
C VAL A 50 -29.73 1.90 -26.53
N ALA A 51 -29.74 1.67 -27.85
CA ALA A 51 -28.52 1.67 -28.67
C ALA A 51 -27.86 3.06 -28.70
N ALA A 52 -28.63 4.13 -28.81
CA ALA A 52 -28.13 5.50 -28.78
C ALA A 52 -27.52 5.86 -27.42
N LEU A 53 -28.16 5.46 -26.31
CA LEU A 53 -27.62 5.64 -24.96
C LEU A 53 -26.30 4.89 -24.77
N LEU A 54 -26.26 3.61 -25.16
CA LEU A 54 -25.03 2.81 -25.11
C LEU A 54 -23.92 3.43 -25.97
N PHE A 55 -24.26 3.87 -27.19
CA PHE A 55 -23.31 4.53 -28.09
C PHE A 55 -22.76 5.84 -27.52
N CYS A 56 -23.58 6.64 -26.84
CA CYS A 56 -23.13 7.88 -26.19
C CYS A 56 -22.33 7.63 -24.91
N CYS A 57 -22.59 6.54 -24.18
CA CYS A 57 -21.89 6.24 -22.91
C CYS A 57 -20.54 5.51 -23.09
N VAL A 58 -20.30 4.88 -24.24
CA VAL A 58 -19.05 4.11 -24.51
C VAL A 58 -17.80 4.98 -24.72
N PRO A 59 -17.82 6.12 -25.46
CA PRO A 59 -16.59 6.84 -25.78
C PRO A 59 -16.03 7.66 -24.61
N TRP A 60 -16.87 8.07 -23.66
CA TRP A 60 -16.50 9.06 -22.63
C TRP A 60 -15.95 8.45 -21.33
N THR A 61 -16.14 7.15 -21.09
CA THR A 61 -15.78 6.50 -19.82
C THR A 61 -14.40 5.84 -19.81
N GLN A 62 -13.67 5.83 -20.94
CA GLN A 62 -12.53 4.92 -21.10
C GLN A 62 -11.16 5.52 -20.75
N MET A 63 -10.97 6.85 -20.83
CA MET A 63 -9.63 7.44 -20.67
C MET A 63 -9.36 8.05 -19.29
N GLY A 64 -10.36 8.67 -18.64
CA GLY A 64 -10.20 9.29 -17.31
C GLY A 64 -10.37 8.35 -16.12
N HIS A 65 -11.16 7.28 -16.26
CA HIS A 65 -11.51 6.39 -15.14
C HIS A 65 -10.51 5.25 -14.88
N ARG A 66 -9.58 5.00 -15.80
CA ARG A 66 -8.60 3.90 -15.64
C ARG A 66 -7.69 4.12 -14.45
N GLU A 67 -7.24 5.35 -14.23
CA GLU A 67 -6.31 5.62 -13.14
C GLU A 67 -6.97 5.59 -11.77
N ALA A 68 -8.21 6.07 -11.67
CA ALA A 68 -9.01 5.92 -10.45
C ALA A 68 -9.23 4.45 -10.09
N TYR A 69 -9.55 3.61 -11.08
CA TYR A 69 -9.70 2.17 -10.87
C TYR A 69 -8.39 1.50 -10.46
N ARG A 70 -7.27 1.82 -11.14
CA ARG A 70 -5.95 1.27 -10.79
C ARG A 70 -5.53 1.66 -9.37
N ARG A 71 -5.79 2.91 -8.97
CA ARG A 71 -5.54 3.37 -7.60
C ARG A 71 -6.44 2.67 -6.57
N MET A 72 -7.70 2.39 -6.93
CA MET A 72 -8.60 1.59 -6.10
C MET A 72 -8.07 0.15 -5.94
N GLN A 73 -7.49 -0.43 -6.98
CA GLN A 73 -6.86 -1.75 -6.92
C GLN A 73 -5.60 -1.74 -6.02
N CYS A 74 -4.72 -0.74 -6.12
CA CYS A 74 -3.60 -0.59 -5.18
C CYS A 74 -4.06 -0.43 -3.73
N THR A 75 -5.13 0.35 -3.53
CA THR A 75 -5.75 0.51 -2.20
C THR A 75 -6.26 -0.83 -1.67
N HIS A 76 -6.84 -1.66 -2.53
CA HIS A 76 -7.30 -3.00 -2.16
C HIS A 76 -6.14 -3.93 -1.83
N ASN A 77 -5.07 -3.92 -2.63
CA ASN A 77 -3.84 -4.66 -2.35
C ASN A 77 -3.26 -4.29 -0.99
N LEU A 78 -3.12 -2.99 -0.69
CA LEU A 78 -2.68 -2.53 0.64
C LEU A 78 -3.59 -3.02 1.76
N LYS A 79 -4.92 -2.95 1.60
CA LYS A 79 -5.85 -3.47 2.61
C LYS A 79 -5.64 -4.96 2.87
N HIS A 80 -5.45 -5.75 1.82
CA HIS A 80 -5.21 -7.19 1.97
C HIS A 80 -3.87 -7.47 2.64
N LEU A 81 -2.81 -6.74 2.28
CA LEU A 81 -1.51 -6.82 2.96
C LEU A 81 -1.66 -6.47 4.43
N MET A 82 -2.29 -5.35 4.76
CA MET A 82 -2.49 -4.94 6.16
C MET A 82 -3.32 -5.97 6.94
N LEU A 83 -4.39 -6.52 6.35
CA LEU A 83 -5.17 -7.58 7.00
C LEU A 83 -4.31 -8.83 7.30
N ALA A 84 -3.45 -9.22 6.36
CA ALA A 84 -2.52 -10.33 6.57
C ALA A 84 -1.52 -10.03 7.69
N MET A 85 -1.01 -8.80 7.78
CA MET A 85 -0.14 -8.34 8.88
C MET A 85 -0.85 -8.40 10.23
N TYR A 86 -2.14 -8.05 10.28
CA TYR A 86 -2.95 -8.15 11.49
C TYR A 86 -3.17 -9.60 11.93
N ASN A 87 -3.47 -10.51 11.01
CA ASN A 87 -3.59 -11.94 11.30
C ASN A 87 -2.26 -12.54 11.77
N TYR A 88 -1.15 -12.10 11.16
CA TYR A 88 0.20 -12.44 11.62
C TYR A 88 0.42 -11.96 13.05
N HIS A 89 0.12 -10.70 13.35
CA HIS A 89 0.26 -10.14 14.70
C HIS A 89 -0.65 -10.84 15.71
N ASP A 90 -1.87 -11.24 15.37
CA ASP A 90 -2.73 -11.98 16.31
C ASP A 90 -2.14 -13.36 16.66
N THR A 91 -1.51 -14.01 15.67
CA THR A 91 -0.87 -15.33 15.83
C THR A 91 0.45 -15.25 16.61
N TYR A 92 1.35 -14.33 16.23
CA TYR A 92 2.72 -14.26 16.74
C TYR A 92 2.94 -13.18 17.81
N ARG A 93 1.94 -12.32 18.07
CA ARG A 93 1.98 -11.19 19.03
C ARG A 93 3.03 -10.11 18.73
N HIS A 94 3.54 -10.10 17.50
CA HIS A 94 4.39 -9.06 16.95
C HIS A 94 4.16 -8.94 15.44
N LEU A 95 4.52 -7.80 14.87
CA LEU A 95 4.61 -7.55 13.44
C LEU A 95 5.83 -8.28 12.87
N PRO A 96 5.82 -8.63 11.57
CA PRO A 96 7.00 -9.18 10.93
C PRO A 96 8.13 -8.15 10.90
N ALA A 97 9.37 -8.61 11.10
CA ALA A 97 10.54 -7.78 10.84
C ALA A 97 10.58 -7.41 9.35
N ALA A 98 11.06 -6.21 9.04
CA ALA A 98 11.18 -5.76 7.63
C ALA A 98 12.18 -6.62 6.84
N MET A 99 13.21 -7.10 7.55
CA MET A 99 14.25 -7.98 7.05
C MET A 99 14.65 -8.96 8.16
N GLY A 100 14.86 -10.23 7.85
CA GLY A 100 15.30 -11.24 8.80
C GLY A 100 15.69 -12.54 8.11
N GLY A 101 15.82 -13.62 8.86
CA GLY A 101 16.11 -14.94 8.32
C GLY A 101 15.61 -16.05 9.23
N PHE A 102 15.70 -17.28 8.76
CA PHE A 102 15.41 -18.47 9.56
C PHE A 102 16.62 -18.91 10.41
N GLY A 103 17.80 -18.35 10.14
CA GLY A 103 19.03 -18.60 10.89
C GLY A 103 19.26 -17.65 12.07
N SER A 104 20.36 -17.87 12.79
CA SER A 104 20.82 -16.91 13.79
C SER A 104 21.44 -15.68 13.12
N ALA A 105 21.14 -14.49 13.64
CA ALA A 105 21.70 -13.23 13.17
C ALA A 105 23.24 -13.27 13.21
N GLY A 106 23.88 -12.96 12.08
CA GLY A 106 25.34 -12.87 11.97
C GLY A 106 26.09 -14.18 11.72
N ASP A 107 25.37 -15.30 11.52
CA ASP A 107 26.00 -16.56 11.10
C ASP A 107 26.16 -16.58 9.56
N PRO A 108 27.40 -16.53 9.02
CA PRO A 108 27.66 -16.53 7.59
C PRO A 108 27.36 -17.88 6.91
N SER A 109 27.03 -18.93 7.68
CA SER A 109 26.58 -20.23 7.16
C SER A 109 25.07 -20.26 6.87
N VAL A 110 24.34 -19.22 7.29
CA VAL A 110 22.90 -19.08 7.02
C VAL A 110 22.70 -18.76 5.55
N ARG A 111 22.12 -19.73 4.84
CA ARG A 111 21.93 -19.68 3.38
C ARG A 111 21.07 -18.50 2.93
N ASP A 112 20.15 -18.00 3.75
CA ASP A 112 19.27 -16.88 3.40
C ASP A 112 19.90 -15.49 3.66
N ALA A 113 21.13 -15.47 4.20
CA ALA A 113 21.88 -14.27 4.58
C ALA A 113 21.15 -13.31 5.55
N ASN A 114 20.15 -13.78 6.30
CA ASN A 114 19.29 -12.97 7.16
C ASN A 114 18.66 -11.76 6.44
N ARG A 115 18.36 -11.92 5.14
CA ARG A 115 17.89 -10.86 4.26
C ARG A 115 16.48 -11.09 3.70
N LEU A 116 15.76 -12.08 4.22
CA LEU A 116 14.37 -12.34 3.85
C LEU A 116 13.46 -11.20 4.28
N SER A 117 12.58 -10.79 3.37
CA SER A 117 11.56 -9.78 3.60
C SER A 117 10.50 -10.28 4.58
N GLY A 118 9.92 -9.36 5.35
CA GLY A 118 8.72 -9.63 6.14
C GLY A 118 7.56 -10.20 5.31
N PHE A 119 7.51 -9.94 3.99
CA PHE A 119 6.49 -10.54 3.12
C PHE A 119 6.57 -12.06 3.06
N VAL A 120 7.76 -12.66 3.17
CA VAL A 120 7.94 -14.13 3.19
C VAL A 120 7.22 -14.73 4.40
N MET A 121 7.32 -14.08 5.56
CA MET A 121 6.70 -14.54 6.81
C MET A 121 5.18 -14.40 6.80
N VAL A 122 4.64 -13.54 5.94
CA VAL A 122 3.21 -13.21 5.89
C VAL A 122 2.49 -14.02 4.80
N LEU A 123 3.22 -14.76 3.95
CA LEU A 123 2.65 -15.58 2.88
C LEU A 123 1.49 -16.51 3.31
N PRO A 124 1.54 -17.22 4.45
CA PRO A 124 0.41 -18.05 4.89
C PRO A 124 -0.88 -17.25 5.10
N PHE A 125 -0.76 -15.99 5.52
CA PHE A 125 -1.88 -15.08 5.74
C PHE A 125 -2.33 -14.37 4.46
N LEU A 126 -1.64 -14.60 3.34
CA LEU A 126 -1.98 -14.13 2.00
C LEU A 126 -2.51 -15.25 1.10
N GLU A 127 -2.94 -16.37 1.70
CA GLU A 127 -3.40 -17.58 0.98
C GLU A 127 -2.30 -18.18 0.08
N GLN A 128 -1.02 -17.99 0.45
CA GLN A 128 0.15 -18.51 -0.24
C GLN A 128 0.85 -19.62 0.57
N ASP A 129 0.06 -20.50 1.22
CA ASP A 129 0.58 -21.59 2.06
C ASP A 129 1.53 -22.52 1.29
N PHE A 130 1.16 -22.90 0.07
CA PHE A 130 1.97 -23.77 -0.78
C PHE A 130 3.34 -23.15 -1.13
N LEU A 131 3.37 -21.84 -1.41
CA LEU A 131 4.62 -21.13 -1.69
C LEU A 131 5.49 -21.05 -0.44
N TYR A 132 4.88 -20.77 0.72
CA TYR A 132 5.58 -20.75 2.01
C TYR A 132 6.17 -22.12 2.36
N GLU A 133 5.41 -23.20 2.17
CA GLU A 133 5.89 -24.56 2.35
C GLU A 133 7.04 -24.87 1.39
N GLN A 134 6.99 -24.47 0.12
CA GLN A 134 8.11 -24.65 -0.81
C GLN A 134 9.38 -23.92 -0.37
N ILE A 135 9.26 -22.73 0.21
CA ILE A 135 10.40 -21.97 0.70
C ILE A 135 11.03 -22.66 1.92
N THR A 136 10.19 -23.19 2.82
CA THR A 136 10.64 -23.72 4.12
C THR A 136 10.98 -25.22 4.11
N SER A 137 10.44 -26.00 3.16
CA SER A 137 10.52 -27.48 3.15
C SER A 137 11.72 -28.08 2.39
N GLN A 138 12.56 -27.27 1.74
CA GLN A 138 13.65 -27.78 0.90
C GLN A 138 14.85 -28.32 1.68
N GLY A 139 14.73 -29.45 2.41
CA GLY A 139 15.80 -30.38 2.81
C GLY A 139 16.95 -29.86 3.70
N THR A 140 17.17 -28.56 3.73
CA THR A 140 17.99 -27.75 4.60
C THR A 140 17.01 -26.77 5.21
N ALA A 141 16.94 -26.67 6.53
CA ALA A 141 15.94 -25.86 7.24
C ALA A 141 15.96 -24.34 6.90
N ILE A 142 16.84 -23.90 6.00
CA ILE A 142 17.10 -22.50 5.64
C ILE A 142 17.08 -22.38 4.10
N PRO A 143 16.25 -21.50 3.51
CA PRO A 143 16.19 -21.28 2.06
C PRO A 143 17.48 -20.63 1.51
N PRO A 144 17.71 -20.68 0.19
CA PRO A 144 18.81 -19.94 -0.43
C PRO A 144 18.60 -18.41 -0.34
N PRO A 145 19.63 -17.61 -0.64
CA PRO A 145 19.52 -16.15 -0.60
C PRO A 145 18.38 -15.64 -1.50
N PRO A 146 17.70 -14.54 -1.14
CA PRO A 146 16.55 -14.01 -1.89
C PRO A 146 16.89 -13.44 -3.28
N TRP A 147 18.18 -13.36 -3.63
CA TRP A 147 18.67 -12.99 -4.96
C TRP A 147 19.09 -14.21 -5.81
N ASP A 148 18.94 -15.43 -5.30
CA ASP A 148 19.23 -16.65 -6.05
C ASP A 148 18.16 -16.89 -7.12
N GLN A 149 18.48 -16.54 -8.35
CA GLN A 149 17.61 -16.69 -9.51
C GLN A 149 17.37 -18.15 -9.90
N SER A 150 18.11 -19.12 -9.36
CA SER A 150 17.86 -20.54 -9.63
C SER A 150 16.71 -21.12 -8.79
N PHE A 151 16.32 -20.41 -7.72
CA PHE A 151 15.29 -20.86 -6.80
C PHE A 151 13.90 -20.45 -7.29
N ALA A 152 13.13 -21.43 -7.79
CA ALA A 152 11.82 -21.19 -8.40
C ALA A 152 10.85 -20.38 -7.52
N PRO A 153 10.75 -20.57 -6.18
CA PRO A 153 9.87 -19.76 -5.35
C PRO A 153 10.15 -18.24 -5.39
N TRP A 154 11.41 -17.83 -5.59
CA TRP A 154 11.74 -16.40 -5.72
C TRP A 154 11.35 -15.80 -7.06
N GLN A 155 11.01 -16.62 -8.05
CA GLN A 155 10.55 -16.18 -9.37
C GLN A 155 9.03 -15.97 -9.43
N GLU A 156 8.28 -16.51 -8.46
CA GLU A 156 6.83 -16.42 -8.43
C GLU A 156 6.39 -14.96 -8.24
N GLN A 157 5.53 -14.45 -9.12
CA GLN A 157 5.03 -13.08 -9.05
C GLN A 157 3.69 -13.04 -8.30
N LEU A 158 3.71 -12.45 -7.11
CA LEU A 158 2.50 -12.20 -6.34
C LEU A 158 1.79 -10.95 -6.88
N GLU A 159 0.60 -11.11 -7.46
CA GLU A 159 -0.17 -9.98 -8.03
C GLU A 159 -0.65 -9.00 -6.94
N ILE A 160 -0.78 -9.45 -5.69
CA ILE A 160 -1.06 -8.56 -4.56
C ILE A 160 0.09 -7.57 -4.28
N LEU A 161 1.32 -7.91 -4.68
CA LEU A 161 2.49 -7.04 -4.51
C LEU A 161 2.77 -6.17 -5.74
N THR A 162 1.97 -6.26 -6.80
CA THR A 162 2.15 -5.45 -8.01
C THR A 162 1.19 -4.28 -8.06
N CYS A 163 1.69 -3.14 -8.55
CA CYS A 163 0.86 -1.98 -8.86
C CYS A 163 0.41 -2.06 -10.33
N PRO A 164 -0.90 -2.04 -10.65
CA PRO A 164 -1.38 -2.06 -12.04
C PRO A 164 -1.06 -0.79 -12.84
N SER A 165 -0.70 0.32 -12.19
CA SER A 165 -0.18 1.52 -12.85
C SER A 165 1.32 1.46 -13.11
N ALA A 166 2.04 0.56 -12.44
CA ALA A 166 3.47 0.41 -12.64
C ALA A 166 3.77 -0.30 -13.97
N PRO A 167 4.84 0.09 -14.67
CA PRO A 167 5.24 -0.60 -15.88
C PRO A 167 5.60 -2.04 -15.54
N ARG A 168 5.10 -2.97 -16.37
CA ARG A 168 5.47 -4.38 -16.29
C ARG A 168 6.87 -4.53 -16.86
N VAL A 169 7.81 -4.85 -15.98
CA VAL A 169 9.21 -5.10 -16.33
C VAL A 169 9.46 -6.58 -16.11
N GLU A 170 9.87 -7.27 -17.16
CA GLU A 170 10.28 -8.67 -17.06
C GLU A 170 11.50 -8.76 -16.12
N SER A 171 11.45 -9.70 -15.20
CA SER A 171 12.52 -9.97 -14.25
C SER A 171 12.57 -11.46 -13.97
N SER A 172 13.76 -11.96 -13.64
CA SER A 172 13.96 -13.33 -13.18
C SER A 172 13.49 -13.55 -11.75
N LEU A 173 13.17 -12.49 -11.01
CA LEU A 173 12.65 -12.53 -9.65
C LEU A 173 11.27 -11.87 -9.59
N GLY A 174 10.41 -12.37 -8.71
CA GLY A 174 9.13 -11.76 -8.41
C GLY A 174 9.33 -10.38 -7.79
N ARG A 175 8.70 -9.36 -8.34
CA ARG A 175 8.89 -7.95 -7.93
C ARG A 175 7.87 -7.51 -6.89
N THR A 176 8.14 -6.40 -6.21
CA THR A 176 7.20 -5.75 -5.29
C THR A 176 7.09 -4.25 -5.56
N ASN A 177 5.89 -3.71 -5.37
CA ASN A 177 5.57 -2.30 -5.36
C ASN A 177 5.22 -1.78 -3.96
N TYR A 178 5.52 -2.55 -2.92
CA TYR A 178 5.31 -2.18 -1.53
C TYR A 178 6.56 -2.48 -0.71
N ALA A 179 6.86 -1.61 0.26
CA ALA A 179 8.02 -1.72 1.13
C ALA A 179 7.65 -1.37 2.58
N PHE A 180 8.43 -1.91 3.53
CA PHE A 180 8.30 -1.64 4.95
C PHE A 180 8.94 -0.32 5.33
N SER A 181 8.22 0.47 6.12
CA SER A 181 8.72 1.74 6.65
C SER A 181 9.63 1.51 7.85
N ILE A 182 10.88 1.98 7.74
CA ILE A 182 11.86 1.99 8.83
C ILE A 182 11.90 3.32 9.60
N GLY A 183 11.02 4.26 9.24
CA GLY A 183 10.98 5.61 9.79
C GLY A 183 11.94 6.56 9.09
N ASP A 184 12.45 7.55 9.80
CA ASP A 184 13.33 8.61 9.32
C ASP A 184 14.82 8.29 9.51
N VAL A 185 15.20 7.01 9.55
CA VAL A 185 16.60 6.57 9.63
C VAL A 185 17.20 6.31 8.25
N ALA A 186 18.50 6.58 8.11
CA ALA A 186 19.25 6.37 6.87
C ALA A 186 20.58 5.61 7.06
N SER A 187 21.06 5.50 8.29
CA SER A 187 22.34 4.89 8.65
C SER A 187 22.13 3.63 9.48
N ASP A 188 23.02 2.65 9.31
CA ASP A 188 22.98 1.33 9.96
C ASP A 188 21.65 0.58 9.74
N ILE A 189 21.02 0.79 8.57
CA ILE A 189 19.61 0.41 8.37
C ILE A 189 19.39 -1.10 8.34
N HIS A 190 20.42 -1.91 8.08
CA HIS A 190 20.36 -3.38 8.11
C HIS A 190 20.72 -4.00 9.46
N HIS A 191 21.26 -3.22 10.40
CA HIS A 191 21.72 -3.70 11.71
C HIS A 191 21.21 -2.85 12.88
N LEU A 192 20.02 -2.26 12.71
CA LEU A 192 19.37 -1.45 13.72
C LEU A 192 19.25 -2.21 15.06
N LYS A 193 19.61 -1.55 16.15
CA LYS A 193 19.45 -2.03 17.53
C LYS A 193 18.15 -1.53 18.14
N GLU A 194 17.76 -0.32 17.74
CA GLU A 194 16.53 0.34 18.13
C GLU A 194 15.72 0.67 16.87
N ALA A 195 14.44 0.32 16.88
CA ALA A 195 13.54 0.62 15.78
C ALA A 195 13.01 2.05 15.89
N ARG A 196 13.02 2.77 14.77
CA ARG A 196 12.41 4.10 14.65
C ARG A 196 11.02 4.04 14.00
N GLY A 197 10.83 3.22 12.97
CA GLY A 197 9.53 3.00 12.34
C GLY A 197 8.75 1.81 12.86
N ALA A 198 7.60 1.55 12.22
CA ALA A 198 6.71 0.42 12.53
C ALA A 198 7.36 -0.95 12.31
N SER A 199 8.40 -0.99 11.47
CA SER A 199 9.14 -2.20 11.14
C SER A 199 10.62 -1.86 11.08
N ALA A 200 11.47 -2.81 11.41
CA ALA A 200 12.91 -2.65 11.31
C ALA A 200 13.57 -3.99 10.95
N PRO A 201 14.69 -3.97 10.22
CA PRO A 201 15.52 -5.15 10.03
C PRO A 201 15.96 -5.79 11.35
N GLY A 202 15.70 -7.09 11.51
CA GLY A 202 16.08 -7.88 12.68
C GLY A 202 15.25 -7.65 13.94
N LEU A 203 14.31 -6.70 13.94
CA LEU A 203 13.52 -6.33 15.12
C LEU A 203 12.04 -6.63 14.90
N CYS A 204 11.46 -7.42 15.81
CA CYS A 204 10.04 -7.71 15.85
C CYS A 204 9.35 -6.80 16.86
N LEU A 205 8.45 -5.94 16.38
CA LEU A 205 7.73 -4.94 17.20
C LEU A 205 6.26 -5.32 17.31
N GLY A 206 5.59 -5.01 18.41
CA GLY A 206 4.14 -5.14 18.55
C GLY A 206 3.41 -3.81 18.35
N PHE A 207 2.08 -3.86 18.20
CA PHE A 207 1.26 -2.64 18.13
C PHE A 207 1.38 -1.75 19.38
N ARG A 208 1.71 -2.33 20.54
CA ARG A 208 1.95 -1.60 21.79
C ARG A 208 3.18 -0.67 21.72
N ASP A 209 4.11 -0.95 20.81
CA ASP A 209 5.38 -0.22 20.67
C ASP A 209 5.24 1.02 19.76
N MET A 210 4.01 1.29 19.28
CA MET A 210 3.65 2.47 18.48
C MET A 210 3.07 3.56 19.39
N HIS A 211 3.93 4.28 20.11
CA HIS A 211 3.49 5.26 21.11
C HIS A 211 2.83 6.51 20.51
N ASP A 212 3.14 6.87 19.26
CA ASP A 212 2.47 7.95 18.52
C ASP A 212 1.06 7.57 18.01
N GLY A 213 0.68 6.30 18.18
CA GLY A 213 -0.63 5.76 17.83
C GLY A 213 -0.66 5.05 16.48
N LEU A 214 -1.43 3.96 16.43
CA LEU A 214 -1.50 3.09 15.25
C LEU A 214 -1.98 3.81 13.97
N SER A 215 -2.84 4.82 14.13
CA SER A 215 -3.38 5.62 13.02
C SER A 215 -2.42 6.70 12.51
N ASN A 216 -1.26 6.86 13.14
CA ASN A 216 -0.28 7.89 12.80
C ASN A 216 1.08 7.31 12.41
N THR A 217 1.30 5.99 12.56
CA THR A 217 2.55 5.34 12.16
C THR A 217 2.37 4.57 10.86
N ILE A 218 3.19 4.87 9.86
CA ILE A 218 3.25 4.18 8.57
C ILE A 218 3.93 2.82 8.75
N MET A 219 3.25 1.77 8.28
CA MET A 219 3.76 0.41 8.25
C MET A 219 4.31 0.03 6.87
N LEU A 220 3.51 0.28 5.83
CA LEU A 220 3.84 -0.04 4.44
C LEU A 220 3.70 1.22 3.58
N ALA A 221 4.57 1.39 2.59
CA ALA A 221 4.42 2.41 1.57
C ALA A 221 4.60 1.83 0.17
N GLU A 222 3.97 2.48 -0.79
CA GLU A 222 4.24 2.18 -2.20
C GLU A 222 5.68 2.52 -2.59
N ILE A 223 6.23 1.67 -3.46
CA ILE A 223 7.45 1.91 -4.23
C ILE A 223 7.18 1.66 -5.72
N GLY A 224 7.84 2.41 -6.60
CA GLY A 224 7.65 2.26 -8.04
C GLY A 224 8.41 1.06 -8.61
N SER A 225 8.00 0.62 -9.80
CA SER A 225 8.80 -0.27 -10.65
C SER A 225 9.76 0.56 -11.52
N PRO A 226 10.97 0.04 -11.83
CA PRO A 226 11.93 0.70 -12.68
C PRO A 226 11.29 1.01 -14.01
N ASP A 227 11.40 2.26 -14.37
CA ASP A 227 11.05 2.73 -15.69
C ASP A 227 12.15 3.67 -16.10
N TRP A 228 13.00 3.21 -17.02
CA TRP A 228 14.12 3.97 -17.51
C TRP A 228 15.00 4.50 -16.36
N ARG A 229 15.02 5.82 -16.17
CA ARG A 229 15.76 6.56 -15.13
C ARG A 229 14.80 7.40 -14.29
N TYR A 230 13.51 7.04 -14.25
CA TYR A 230 12.53 7.77 -13.44
C TYR A 230 12.69 7.44 -11.96
N VAL A 231 12.41 8.46 -11.14
CA VAL A 231 12.67 8.44 -9.70
C VAL A 231 11.90 7.36 -8.94
N PRO A 232 10.57 7.18 -9.09
CA PRO A 232 9.82 6.26 -8.22
C PRO A 232 10.31 4.81 -8.30
N GLY A 233 10.85 4.41 -9.45
CA GLY A 233 11.23 3.05 -9.75
C GLY A 233 12.71 2.72 -9.64
N ASN A 234 13.56 3.70 -9.41
CA ASN A 234 15.02 3.51 -9.44
C ASN A 234 15.69 4.25 -8.28
N TYR A 235 16.94 3.90 -8.03
CA TYR A 235 17.78 4.59 -7.06
C TYR A 235 19.21 4.72 -7.58
N ALA A 236 19.85 5.82 -7.19
CA ALA A 236 21.23 6.11 -7.49
C ALA A 236 22.16 5.29 -6.59
N ILE A 237 23.27 4.81 -7.14
CA ILE A 237 24.22 3.94 -6.44
C ILE A 237 25.60 4.60 -6.34
N ASN A 238 26.45 4.11 -5.43
CA ASN A 238 27.80 4.62 -5.19
C ASN A 238 27.83 6.13 -4.89
N ILE A 239 26.78 6.63 -4.23
CA ILE A 239 26.70 8.03 -3.84
C ILE A 239 27.60 8.28 -2.62
N PRO A 240 28.28 9.43 -2.49
CA PRO A 240 29.10 9.72 -1.32
C PRO A 240 28.29 9.68 -0.02
N ALA A 241 28.88 9.12 1.04
CA ALA A 241 28.24 8.94 2.35
C ALA A 241 27.74 10.24 3.00
N VAL A 242 28.23 11.40 2.55
CA VAL A 242 27.80 12.71 3.05
C VAL A 242 26.31 13.01 2.83
N VAL A 243 25.61 12.21 2.03
CA VAL A 243 24.14 12.25 1.93
C VAL A 243 23.47 11.79 3.23
N LEU A 244 24.14 10.98 4.03
CA LEU A 244 23.66 10.57 5.36
C LEU A 244 23.77 11.70 6.38
N ASP A 245 24.62 12.71 6.16
CA ASP A 245 24.70 13.88 7.05
C ASP A 245 23.77 15.01 6.59
N ASP A 246 23.50 15.09 5.28
CA ASP A 246 22.72 16.15 4.63
C ASP A 246 21.87 15.52 3.51
N PRO A 247 20.65 15.02 3.84
CA PRO A 247 19.75 14.37 2.90
C PRO A 247 19.38 15.22 1.68
N ALA A 248 19.37 16.55 1.82
CA ALA A 248 19.09 17.47 0.71
C ALA A 248 20.07 17.27 -0.45
N ARG A 249 21.28 16.75 -0.21
CA ARG A 249 22.26 16.42 -1.28
C ARG A 249 21.79 15.31 -2.20
N CYS A 250 20.90 14.44 -1.76
CA CYS A 250 20.34 13.40 -2.64
C CYS A 250 19.57 14.03 -3.80
N TRP A 251 19.04 15.25 -3.70
CA TRP A 251 18.42 15.94 -4.85
C TRP A 251 19.39 16.23 -6.00
N LYS A 252 20.69 16.35 -5.72
CA LYS A 252 21.73 16.66 -6.74
C LYS A 252 21.93 15.54 -7.75
N VAL A 253 21.38 14.34 -7.52
CA VAL A 253 21.41 13.23 -8.47
C VAL A 253 20.36 13.36 -9.57
N LEU A 254 19.39 14.28 -9.42
CA LEU A 254 18.29 14.46 -10.36
C LEU A 254 18.61 15.48 -11.45
N ASP A 255 18.06 15.24 -12.63
CA ASP A 255 18.17 16.11 -13.78
C ASP A 255 17.16 17.26 -13.65
N GLU A 256 17.64 18.43 -13.20
CA GLU A 256 16.83 19.64 -13.04
C GLU A 256 16.43 20.27 -14.38
N ALA A 257 17.22 20.00 -15.43
CA ALA A 257 17.02 20.60 -16.75
C ALA A 257 15.99 19.85 -17.59
N LYS A 258 15.70 18.59 -17.28
CA LYS A 258 14.66 17.82 -17.97
C LYS A 258 13.29 18.16 -17.39
N PRO A 259 12.34 18.67 -18.21
CA PRO A 259 10.97 18.81 -17.76
C PRO A 259 10.44 17.43 -17.34
N LYS A 260 9.62 17.38 -16.28
CA LYS A 260 8.93 16.16 -15.86
C LYS A 260 8.26 15.54 -17.10
N ARG A 261 8.81 14.46 -17.65
CA ARG A 261 8.17 13.76 -18.77
C ARG A 261 6.99 13.00 -18.18
N ALA A 262 5.78 13.42 -18.55
CA ALA A 262 4.49 12.83 -18.22
C ALA A 262 4.09 12.72 -16.74
N MET A 263 5.01 12.75 -15.76
CA MET A 263 4.67 12.61 -14.34
C MET A 263 5.87 12.73 -13.39
N TYR A 264 7.03 12.21 -13.82
CA TYR A 264 8.15 11.90 -12.91
C TYR A 264 9.40 12.73 -13.20
N ARG A 265 10.20 12.94 -12.15
CA ARG A 265 11.59 13.41 -12.28
C ARG A 265 12.48 12.26 -12.76
N SER A 266 13.63 12.58 -13.35
CA SER A 266 14.60 11.58 -13.81
C SER A 266 15.98 11.80 -13.21
N TYR A 267 16.72 10.72 -12.97
CA TYR A 267 18.13 10.77 -12.58
C TYR A 267 19.01 11.28 -13.74
N ARG A 268 20.03 12.09 -13.42
CA ARG A 268 21.03 12.61 -14.38
C ARG A 268 21.71 11.46 -15.11
N ALA A 269 22.04 11.64 -16.39
CA ALA A 269 22.64 10.57 -17.20
C ALA A 269 23.98 10.04 -16.64
N ALA A 270 24.77 10.91 -16.01
CA ALA A 270 26.09 10.55 -15.45
C ALA A 270 26.02 9.76 -14.13
N ILE A 271 24.85 9.68 -13.49
CA ILE A 271 24.72 9.00 -12.20
C ILE A 271 24.49 7.50 -12.45
N PRO A 272 25.28 6.59 -11.88
CA PRO A 272 24.99 5.17 -11.98
C PRO A 272 23.72 4.83 -11.20
N LEU A 273 22.88 3.96 -11.76
CA LEU A 273 21.65 3.46 -11.12
C LEU A 273 21.77 1.96 -10.89
N HIS A 274 20.95 1.44 -9.99
CA HIS A 274 20.79 0.00 -9.82
C HIS A 274 20.17 -0.64 -11.07
N ASP A 275 20.74 -1.75 -11.55
CA ASP A 275 20.31 -2.41 -12.80
C ASP A 275 18.86 -2.91 -12.77
N LEU A 276 18.38 -3.36 -11.60
CA LEU A 276 17.03 -3.89 -11.41
C LEU A 276 16.04 -2.88 -10.79
N GLY A 277 16.52 -1.67 -10.47
CA GLY A 277 15.74 -0.61 -9.81
C GLY A 277 15.22 -0.96 -8.41
N ARG A 278 14.19 -0.24 -7.95
CA ARG A 278 13.47 -0.50 -6.69
C ARG A 278 12.56 -1.74 -6.84
N GLY A 279 12.32 -2.43 -5.73
CA GLY A 279 11.34 -3.52 -5.67
C GLY A 279 11.67 -4.74 -6.55
N TYR A 280 12.95 -5.01 -6.81
CA TYR A 280 13.35 -6.08 -7.75
C TYR A 280 13.10 -7.51 -7.24
N SER A 281 12.94 -7.70 -5.94
CA SER A 281 12.61 -8.99 -5.33
C SER A 281 11.70 -8.76 -4.13
N TRP A 282 10.52 -9.38 -4.10
CA TRP A 282 9.62 -9.30 -2.94
C TRP A 282 10.14 -10.09 -1.74
N ALA A 283 10.98 -11.10 -1.99
CA ALA A 283 11.58 -11.93 -0.96
C ALA A 283 12.78 -11.27 -0.27
N ASP A 284 13.33 -10.20 -0.86
CA ASP A 284 14.49 -9.48 -0.33
C ASP A 284 14.06 -8.29 0.54
N GLY A 285 14.35 -8.38 1.83
CA GLY A 285 14.01 -7.37 2.84
C GLY A 285 15.01 -6.22 2.96
N CYS A 286 16.11 -6.22 2.20
CA CYS A 286 17.10 -5.16 2.33
C CYS A 286 16.65 -3.82 1.74
N ALA A 287 17.53 -2.84 1.85
CA ALA A 287 17.30 -1.52 1.30
C ALA A 287 17.43 -1.52 -0.23
N GLY A 288 16.46 -0.88 -0.89
CA GLY A 288 16.26 -0.98 -2.34
C GLY A 288 14.94 -1.69 -2.66
N PRO A 289 14.84 -3.03 -2.46
CA PRO A 289 13.62 -3.78 -2.71
C PRO A 289 12.58 -3.68 -1.58
N GLY A 290 13.00 -3.78 -0.31
CA GLY A 290 12.08 -4.05 0.80
C GLY A 290 11.86 -2.89 1.78
N LEU A 291 12.72 -1.86 1.77
CA LEU A 291 12.69 -0.77 2.76
C LEU A 291 12.36 0.60 2.15
N VAL A 292 11.72 1.44 2.95
CA VAL A 292 11.46 2.85 2.69
C VAL A 292 11.74 3.69 3.93
N ASN A 293 12.30 4.88 3.75
CA ASN A 293 12.40 5.89 4.81
C ASN A 293 11.57 7.14 4.50
N THR A 294 11.23 7.85 5.56
CA THR A 294 10.31 9.00 5.57
C THR A 294 11.07 10.32 5.71
N ILE A 295 12.19 10.42 4.99
CA ILE A 295 13.08 11.58 5.03
C ILE A 295 12.74 12.52 3.87
N LEU A 296 12.98 12.07 2.64
CA LEU A 296 12.60 12.79 1.44
C LEU A 296 11.12 12.57 1.11
N PRO A 297 10.46 13.54 0.47
CA PRO A 297 9.04 13.45 0.18
C PRO A 297 8.72 12.27 -0.75
N PRO A 298 7.46 11.83 -0.80
CA PRO A 298 7.00 10.87 -1.80
C PRO A 298 7.43 11.25 -3.22
N ASN A 299 7.83 10.25 -4.02
CA ASN A 299 8.44 10.43 -5.34
C ASN A 299 9.76 11.25 -5.33
N GLY A 300 10.40 11.34 -4.17
CA GLY A 300 11.73 11.92 -3.99
C GLY A 300 12.86 11.00 -4.44
N ALA A 301 14.04 11.57 -4.67
CA ALA A 301 15.22 10.82 -5.08
C ALA A 301 15.55 9.70 -4.08
N SER A 302 16.07 8.57 -4.57
CA SER A 302 16.63 7.52 -3.74
C SER A 302 18.13 7.40 -4.00
N CYS A 303 18.94 7.32 -2.95
CA CYS A 303 20.39 7.33 -2.99
C CYS A 303 20.96 6.25 -2.05
N ALA A 304 21.63 5.25 -2.63
CA ALA A 304 22.43 4.25 -1.94
C ALA A 304 23.88 4.74 -1.83
N VAL A 305 24.43 4.76 -0.61
CA VAL A 305 25.77 5.29 -0.37
C VAL A 305 26.84 4.22 -0.43
N LEU A 306 28.00 4.57 -1.00
CA LEU A 306 29.22 3.72 -1.04
C LEU A 306 29.07 2.31 -1.63
N GLY A 307 27.94 2.01 -2.25
CA GLY A 307 27.66 0.70 -2.84
C GLY A 307 26.37 0.68 -3.63
N LYS A 308 25.92 -0.54 -3.94
CA LYS A 308 24.81 -0.79 -4.85
C LYS A 308 23.61 -1.46 -4.17
N GLU A 309 23.82 -2.45 -3.32
CA GLU A 309 22.78 -3.31 -2.74
C GLU A 309 23.02 -3.47 -1.24
N ALA A 310 21.94 -3.52 -0.45
CA ALA A 310 22.02 -3.68 1.01
C ALA A 310 23.05 -2.75 1.66
N VAL A 311 22.99 -1.47 1.29
CA VAL A 311 23.79 -0.40 1.88
C VAL A 311 22.87 0.66 2.47
N ASP A 312 23.44 1.48 3.35
CA ASP A 312 22.78 2.65 3.89
C ASP A 312 22.39 3.65 2.80
N GLY A 313 21.41 4.50 3.11
CA GLY A 313 20.96 5.49 2.16
C GLY A 313 19.58 6.07 2.41
N ILE A 314 19.17 6.91 1.47
CA ILE A 314 17.84 7.50 1.42
C ILE A 314 17.02 6.72 0.41
N TYR A 315 15.95 6.07 0.87
CA TYR A 315 15.10 5.20 0.07
C TYR A 315 13.68 5.71 0.15
N SER A 316 13.38 6.75 -0.62
CA SER A 316 12.08 7.43 -0.61
C SER A 316 10.93 6.52 -1.04
N ALA A 317 9.72 6.83 -0.58
CA ALA A 317 8.49 6.22 -1.10
C ALA A 317 8.28 6.66 -2.56
N GLY A 318 7.63 5.82 -3.36
CA GLY A 318 7.40 6.12 -4.77
C GLY A 318 6.15 5.43 -5.31
N SER A 319 5.42 6.08 -6.19
CA SER A 319 4.23 5.48 -6.81
C SER A 319 4.21 5.75 -8.30
N SER A 320 3.51 4.87 -9.01
CA SER A 320 3.13 5.10 -10.40
C SER A 320 1.82 5.89 -10.51
N HIS A 321 1.28 6.38 -9.39
CA HIS A 321 0.14 7.29 -9.32
C HIS A 321 0.58 8.76 -9.22
N PRO A 322 -0.22 9.71 -9.74
CA PRO A 322 0.21 11.11 -9.81
C PRO A 322 0.14 11.80 -8.47
N GLY A 323 1.18 12.57 -8.16
CA GLY A 323 1.15 13.59 -7.10
C GLY A 323 1.33 13.06 -5.68
N GLY A 324 1.66 11.78 -5.48
CA GLY A 324 1.85 11.21 -4.15
C GLY A 324 1.99 9.70 -4.16
N VAL A 325 1.83 9.09 -2.99
CA VAL A 325 1.92 7.64 -2.75
C VAL A 325 0.76 7.18 -1.86
N LEU A 326 0.35 5.93 -1.99
CA LEU A 326 -0.46 5.29 -0.96
C LEU A 326 0.44 4.72 0.14
N VAL A 327 0.00 4.89 1.39
CA VAL A 327 0.62 4.31 2.58
C VAL A 327 -0.42 3.54 3.38
N GLY A 328 0.00 2.43 3.97
CA GLY A 328 -0.75 1.67 4.97
C GLY A 328 -0.26 2.03 6.37
N LEU A 329 -1.18 2.40 7.25
CA LEU A 329 -0.90 2.75 8.65
C LEU A 329 -1.06 1.53 9.55
N CYS A 330 -0.44 1.55 10.72
CA CYS A 330 -0.48 0.43 11.67
C CYS A 330 -1.90 0.09 12.16
N ASP A 331 -2.89 0.97 12.02
CA ASP A 331 -4.31 0.72 12.34
C ASP A 331 -5.08 -0.01 11.22
N GLY A 332 -4.42 -0.33 10.10
CA GLY A 332 -5.03 -0.95 8.92
C GLY A 332 -5.72 0.04 7.99
N SER A 333 -5.75 1.33 8.34
CA SER A 333 -6.20 2.38 7.44
C SER A 333 -5.13 2.66 6.37
N PHE A 334 -5.57 3.27 5.27
CA PHE A 334 -4.70 3.65 4.16
C PHE A 334 -4.91 5.13 3.88
N ARG A 335 -3.84 5.83 3.54
CA ARG A 335 -3.87 7.25 3.21
C ARG A 335 -3.09 7.51 1.94
N PHE A 336 -3.54 8.50 1.19
CA PHE A 336 -2.76 9.04 0.10
C PHE A 336 -1.98 10.25 0.60
N ILE A 337 -0.66 10.17 0.50
CA ILE A 337 0.24 11.21 0.96
C ILE A 337 0.76 11.98 -0.25
N PRO A 338 0.51 13.30 -0.34
CA PRO A 338 0.96 14.09 -1.48
C PRO A 338 2.49 14.25 -1.50
N GLU A 339 3.08 14.41 -2.68
CA GLU A 339 4.51 14.72 -2.84
C GLU A 339 4.91 16.10 -2.31
N THR A 340 3.92 16.92 -1.95
CA THR A 340 4.08 18.26 -1.35
C THR A 340 3.94 18.25 0.18
N ILE A 341 3.91 17.07 0.81
CA ILE A 341 3.89 16.96 2.27
C ILE A 341 5.09 17.69 2.89
N ASP A 342 4.90 18.25 4.08
CA ASP A 342 5.97 18.86 4.85
C ASP A 342 7.05 17.82 5.19
N THR A 343 8.28 18.15 4.84
CA THR A 343 9.49 17.32 5.06
C THR A 343 10.52 18.02 5.94
N GLY A 344 10.11 19.08 6.66
CA GLY A 344 10.95 19.77 7.63
C GLY A 344 12.29 20.25 7.07
N ASP A 345 13.35 20.09 7.85
CA ASP A 345 14.71 20.51 7.47
C ASP A 345 15.52 19.34 6.90
N LEU A 346 15.50 19.22 5.57
CA LEU A 346 16.27 18.22 4.83
C LEU A 346 17.79 18.39 4.92
N THR A 347 18.30 19.45 5.56
CA THR A 347 19.75 19.64 5.79
C THR A 347 20.21 19.08 7.15
N GLN A 348 19.27 18.66 8.01
CA GLN A 348 19.59 17.96 9.26
C GLN A 348 19.98 16.51 8.98
N SER A 349 20.96 16.03 9.74
CA SER A 349 21.32 14.61 9.74
C SER A 349 20.17 13.76 10.29
N PRO A 350 19.87 12.60 9.68
CA PRO A 350 18.86 11.69 10.19
C PRO A 350 19.22 11.18 11.59
N PRO A 351 18.19 10.86 12.40
CA PRO A 351 18.32 10.18 13.68
C PRO A 351 19.36 9.05 13.67
N GLN A 352 20.29 9.09 14.63
CA GLN A 352 21.24 8.01 14.86
C GLN A 352 20.74 7.07 15.96
N GLN A 353 21.27 5.84 15.99
CA GLN A 353 20.89 4.81 16.96
C GLN A 353 21.07 5.25 18.42
N GLU A 354 22.10 6.05 18.70
CA GLU A 354 22.34 6.56 20.06
C GLU A 354 21.27 7.57 20.50
N ASP A 355 20.74 8.37 19.57
CA ASP A 355 19.67 9.33 19.86
C ASP A 355 18.35 8.61 20.15
N ILE A 356 18.01 7.63 19.28
CA ILE A 356 16.78 6.82 19.39
C ILE A 356 16.75 6.04 20.71
N ARG A 357 17.90 5.51 21.14
CA ARG A 357 18.00 4.74 22.39
C ARG A 357 17.78 5.58 23.64
N LYS A 358 18.20 6.84 23.62
CA LYS A 358 18.26 7.67 24.83
C LYS A 358 16.92 8.32 25.14
N ASN A 359 16.24 8.86 24.12
CA ASN A 359 15.03 9.65 24.29
C ASN A 359 14.08 9.39 23.11
N ALA A 360 12.78 9.56 23.35
CA ALA A 360 11.82 9.78 22.28
C ALA A 360 11.85 11.27 21.89
N PHE A 361 11.82 11.56 20.59
CA PHE A 361 12.00 12.93 20.06
C PHE A 361 11.41 13.09 18.66
N SER A 362 11.00 14.33 18.39
CA SER A 362 10.39 14.75 17.12
C SER A 362 11.33 14.57 15.94
N SER A 363 10.78 14.13 14.82
CA SER A 363 11.45 14.02 13.54
C SER A 363 11.86 15.41 13.02
N PRO A 364 13.11 15.57 12.54
CA PRO A 364 13.52 16.81 11.87
C PRO A 364 12.84 17.00 10.51
N TYR A 365 12.19 15.96 9.98
CA TYR A 365 11.59 15.94 8.65
C TYR A 365 10.08 16.20 8.64
N GLY A 366 9.64 17.04 9.58
CA GLY A 366 8.26 17.52 9.65
C GLY A 366 7.23 16.39 9.72
N VAL A 367 6.03 16.66 9.20
CA VAL A 367 4.90 15.71 9.24
C VAL A 367 5.24 14.39 8.56
N TRP A 368 6.03 14.39 7.49
CA TRP A 368 6.38 13.17 6.78
C TRP A 368 7.22 12.22 7.64
N GLY A 369 8.30 12.71 8.26
CA GLY A 369 9.12 11.88 9.12
C GLY A 369 8.42 11.51 10.43
N ALA A 370 7.53 12.36 10.93
CA ALA A 370 6.67 12.07 12.06
C ALA A 370 5.80 10.83 11.82
N LEU A 371 5.15 10.78 10.65
CA LEU A 371 4.33 9.65 10.24
C LEU A 371 5.14 8.34 10.10
N GLY A 372 6.45 8.44 9.86
CA GLY A 372 7.32 7.27 9.84
C GLY A 372 7.81 6.82 11.21
N SER A 373 7.72 7.67 12.23
CA SER A 373 8.19 7.37 13.58
C SER A 373 7.13 6.64 14.40
N ARG A 374 7.58 5.74 15.27
CA ARG A 374 6.73 5.12 16.30
C ARG A 374 6.70 5.92 17.61
N ASP A 375 7.78 6.66 17.89
CA ASP A 375 8.06 7.37 19.16
C ASP A 375 8.58 8.81 18.92
N GLY A 376 7.92 9.55 18.04
CA GLY A 376 8.21 10.95 17.70
C GLY A 376 7.75 11.96 18.75
N GLN A 377 6.84 11.61 19.66
CA GLN A 377 6.22 12.54 20.64
C GLN A 377 5.46 13.72 20.02
N GLU A 378 5.21 13.67 18.71
CA GLU A 378 4.55 14.74 17.99
C GLU A 378 3.04 14.59 18.08
N LYS A 379 2.35 15.66 18.47
CA LYS A 379 0.89 15.73 18.32
C LYS A 379 0.60 16.12 16.88
N THR A 380 0.23 15.17 16.05
CA THR A 380 -0.32 15.46 14.73
C THR A 380 -1.75 15.96 14.90
N ASP A 381 -1.93 17.25 15.19
CA ASP A 381 -3.24 17.90 15.09
C ASP A 381 -3.57 18.04 13.60
N PHE A 382 -4.26 17.02 13.06
CA PHE A 382 -4.86 17.07 11.73
C PHE A 382 -6.15 17.90 11.82
N ASP A 383 -6.02 19.23 11.82
CA ASP A 383 -7.17 20.10 11.61
C ASP A 383 -7.60 19.98 10.13
N TYR A 384 -8.77 19.37 9.92
CA TYR A 384 -9.43 19.20 8.62
C TYR A 384 -10.07 20.47 8.09
#